data_AF-A0A1A8EL88-F1
#
_entry.id   AF-A0A1A8EL88-F1
#
_cell.length_a   1.000
_cell.length_b   1.000
_cell.length_c   1.000
_cell.angle_alpha   90.00
_cell.angle_beta   90.00
_cell.angle_gamma   90.00
#
_symmetry.space_group_name_H-M   'P 1'
#
loop_
_entity.id
_entity.type
_entity.pdbx_description
1 polymer ?
#
loop_
_entity_poly.entity_id
_entity_poly.type
_entity_poly.pdbx_seq_one_letter_code
_entity_poly.pdbx_strand_id
1 'polypeptide(L)'
;SESDPDSETPESAAEQILHRFSGEFTEFCQECLLESPMRLTSKRWNETCAADMAHTWNPVLVHHLSEHSTKQIYSQIRPRPQNCPFEYCSHVRQGKPCWHKAGRCRSAQSEVEMVVWKAEHSG
;
A
#
# COMPACT_ATOMS: atom_id res chain seq x y z
N SER A 1 -26.63 -28.90 -9.63
CA SER A 1 -25.82 -28.35 -8.53
C SER A 1 -25.49 -26.92 -8.93
N GLU A 2 -26.24 -25.99 -8.37
CA GLU A 2 -26.04 -24.55 -8.62
C GLU A 2 -24.81 -24.13 -7.83
N SER A 3 -23.76 -23.69 -8.53
CA SER A 3 -22.59 -23.09 -7.91
C SER A 3 -22.92 -21.61 -7.70
N ASP A 4 -23.02 -21.16 -6.44
CA ASP A 4 -23.08 -19.73 -6.12
C ASP A 4 -21.85 -19.03 -6.70
N PRO A 5 -21.98 -18.04 -7.58
CA PRO A 5 -20.83 -17.47 -8.29
C PRO A 5 -20.09 -16.35 -7.54
N ASP A 6 -20.35 -16.08 -6.26
CA ASP A 6 -20.00 -14.77 -5.68
C ASP A 6 -19.50 -14.77 -4.23
N SER A 7 -18.71 -15.78 -3.85
CA SER A 7 -17.80 -15.61 -2.71
C SER A 7 -16.43 -15.25 -3.26
N GLU A 8 -16.16 -13.95 -3.41
CA GLU A 8 -14.80 -13.47 -3.70
C GLU A 8 -13.87 -13.98 -2.58
N THR A 9 -12.95 -14.88 -2.92
CA THR A 9 -11.90 -15.31 -2.00
C THR A 9 -10.77 -14.27 -1.99
N PRO A 10 -9.96 -14.19 -0.92
CA PRO A 10 -8.80 -13.30 -0.88
C PRO A 10 -7.85 -13.49 -2.08
N GLU A 11 -7.69 -14.72 -2.55
CA GLU A 11 -6.87 -15.06 -3.72
C GLU A 11 -7.46 -14.46 -5.00
N SER A 12 -8.77 -14.63 -5.23
CA SER A 12 -9.45 -14.05 -6.39
C SER A 12 -9.42 -12.52 -6.39
N ALA A 13 -9.55 -11.88 -5.22
CA ALA A 13 -9.43 -10.44 -5.07
C ALA A 13 -8.00 -9.97 -5.34
N ALA A 14 -6.99 -10.70 -4.86
CA ALA A 14 -5.59 -10.41 -5.15
C ALA A 14 -5.28 -10.53 -6.66
N GLU A 15 -5.76 -11.57 -7.34
CA GLU A 15 -5.61 -11.74 -8.79
C GLU A 15 -6.24 -10.56 -9.56
N GLN A 16 -7.44 -10.13 -9.18
CA GLN A 16 -8.10 -8.96 -9.78
C GLN A 16 -7.28 -7.67 -9.59
N ILE A 17 -6.69 -7.47 -8.41
CA ILE A 17 -5.82 -6.32 -8.13
C ILE A 17 -4.56 -6.37 -9.01
N LEU A 18 -3.91 -7.53 -9.11
CA LEU A 18 -2.72 -7.72 -9.95
C LEU A 18 -3.02 -7.50 -11.45
N HIS A 19 -4.21 -7.88 -11.92
CA HIS A 19 -4.66 -7.60 -13.28
C HIS A 19 -4.96 -6.12 -13.52
N ARG A 20 -5.48 -5.41 -12.52
CA ARG A 20 -5.84 -4.00 -12.62
C ARG A 20 -4.63 -3.06 -12.59
N PHE A 21 -3.62 -3.38 -11.78
CA PHE A 21 -2.46 -2.52 -11.57
C PHE A 21 -1.21 -3.17 -12.15
N SER A 22 -0.68 -2.61 -13.23
CA SER A 22 0.65 -2.97 -13.75
C SER A 22 1.75 -2.59 -12.75
N GLY A 23 2.92 -3.23 -12.85
CA GLY A 23 4.03 -3.00 -11.93
C GLY A 23 4.15 -4.12 -10.90
N GLU A 24 4.79 -3.82 -9.78
CA GLU A 24 5.15 -4.82 -8.77
C GLU A 24 4.62 -4.41 -7.39
N PHE A 25 4.33 -5.40 -6.55
CA PHE A 25 3.97 -5.20 -5.15
C PHE A 25 5.11 -5.73 -4.28
N THR A 26 5.65 -4.91 -3.40
CA THR A 26 6.80 -5.26 -2.55
C THR A 26 6.64 -4.70 -1.16
N GLU A 27 7.07 -5.46 -0.15
CA GLU A 27 7.06 -5.02 1.24
C GLU A 27 8.32 -4.23 1.60
N PHE A 28 8.13 -3.11 2.29
CA PHE A 28 9.21 -2.32 2.88
C PHE A 28 8.93 -1.99 4.34
N CYS A 29 9.99 -1.64 5.09
CA CYS A 29 9.87 -1.26 6.49
C CYS A 29 9.01 -0.01 6.68
N GLN A 30 7.97 -0.12 7.51
CA GLN A 30 7.07 0.98 7.84
C GLN A 30 7.82 2.20 8.39
N GLU A 31 8.74 2.01 9.34
CA GLU A 31 9.44 3.14 9.97
C GLU A 31 10.30 3.91 8.95
N CYS A 32 11.01 3.19 8.08
CA CYS A 32 11.83 3.79 7.02
C CYS A 32 10.98 4.59 6.00
N LEU A 33 9.75 4.14 5.73
CA LEU A 33 8.81 4.82 4.84
C LEU A 33 8.24 6.13 5.44
N LEU A 34 8.34 6.30 6.76
CA LEU A 34 7.87 7.48 7.47
C LEU A 34 8.98 8.51 7.73
N GLU A 35 10.25 8.14 7.46
CA GLU A 35 11.39 9.06 7.54
C GLU A 35 11.32 10.17 6.49
N SER A 36 12.07 11.25 6.74
CA SER A 36 12.24 12.36 5.82
C SER A 36 13.74 12.62 5.60
N PRO A 37 14.31 12.26 4.43
CA PRO A 37 13.63 11.72 3.25
C PRO A 37 13.14 10.27 3.44
N MET A 38 12.09 9.89 2.70
CA MET A 38 11.54 8.53 2.70
C MET A 38 12.59 7.51 2.23
N ARG A 39 12.68 6.36 2.89
CA ARG A 39 13.59 5.26 2.52
C ARG A 39 12.82 3.98 2.23
N LEU A 40 13.14 3.35 1.10
CA LEU A 40 12.66 2.02 0.73
C LEU A 40 13.67 0.99 1.27
N THR A 41 13.29 0.22 2.28
CA THR A 41 14.21 -0.71 2.96
C THR A 41 13.54 -2.05 3.20
N SER A 42 14.12 -3.11 2.62
CA SER A 42 13.62 -4.49 2.69
C SER A 42 14.00 -5.18 4.01
N LYS A 43 13.44 -6.37 4.25
CA LYS A 43 13.77 -7.22 5.40
C LYS A 43 15.18 -7.81 5.25
N ARG A 44 15.88 -7.99 6.37
CA ARG A 44 17.09 -8.82 6.44
C ARG A 44 16.70 -10.30 6.55
N TRP A 45 17.69 -11.17 6.76
CA TRP A 45 17.48 -12.57 7.09
C TRP A 45 16.85 -12.79 8.49
N ASN A 46 16.86 -11.78 9.36
CA ASN A 46 16.26 -11.80 10.70
C ASN A 46 15.02 -10.88 10.75
N GLU A 47 14.42 -10.72 11.94
CA GLU A 47 13.24 -9.87 12.17
C GLU A 47 13.53 -8.36 12.21
N THR A 48 14.50 -7.89 11.41
CA THR A 48 14.84 -6.46 11.30
C THR A 48 14.90 -6.00 9.84
N CYS A 49 14.70 -4.70 9.61
CA CYS A 49 14.91 -4.10 8.29
C CYS A 49 16.42 -3.92 7.96
N ALA A 50 16.72 -3.70 6.68
CA ALA A 50 18.07 -3.56 6.18
C ALA A 50 18.78 -2.23 6.52
N ALA A 51 18.07 -1.25 7.07
CA ALA A 51 18.62 0.05 7.44
C ALA A 51 19.62 -0.05 8.60
N ASP A 52 20.47 0.97 8.76
CA ASP A 52 21.48 1.02 9.81
C ASP A 52 20.88 0.95 11.22
N MET A 53 19.70 1.55 11.41
CA MET A 53 18.96 1.53 12.67
C MET A 53 18.30 0.17 12.98
N ALA A 54 18.22 -0.73 12.00
CA ALA A 54 17.71 -2.10 12.15
C ALA A 54 16.36 -2.18 12.90
N HIS A 55 15.38 -1.35 12.52
CA HIS A 55 14.02 -1.40 13.05
C HIS A 55 13.45 -2.83 13.03
N THR A 56 12.64 -3.17 14.03
CA THR A 56 11.85 -4.41 14.00
C THR A 56 11.05 -4.49 12.71
N TRP A 57 11.04 -5.63 12.04
CA TRP A 57 10.35 -5.78 10.77
C TRP A 57 8.84 -5.62 10.95
N ASN A 58 8.32 -4.52 10.40
CA ASN A 58 6.91 -4.21 10.32
C ASN A 58 6.64 -3.73 8.88
N PRO A 59 6.12 -4.61 7.99
CA PRO A 59 6.03 -4.32 6.57
C PRO A 59 4.85 -3.41 6.23
N VAL A 60 5.05 -2.57 5.21
CA VAL A 60 3.99 -1.92 4.44
C VAL A 60 4.12 -2.38 3.00
N LEU A 61 3.02 -2.83 2.42
CA LEU A 61 2.96 -3.18 1.01
C LEU A 61 3.06 -1.89 0.17
N VAL A 62 3.92 -1.90 -0.83
CA VAL A 62 4.12 -0.77 -1.75
C VAL A 62 3.94 -1.26 -3.17
N HIS A 63 3.08 -0.57 -3.91
CA HIS A 63 2.95 -0.73 -5.34
C HIS A 63 3.99 0.15 -6.04
N HIS A 64 4.84 -0.50 -6.84
CA HIS A 64 5.91 0.11 -7.61
C HIS A 64 5.56 0.07 -9.10
N LEU A 65 5.37 1.26 -9.67
CA LEU A 65 5.15 1.44 -11.10
C LEU A 65 6.40 2.06 -11.72
N SER A 66 6.99 1.35 -12.68
CA SER A 66 8.07 1.84 -13.53
C SER A 66 7.51 2.19 -14.91
N GLU A 67 7.14 3.46 -15.11
CA GLU A 67 6.73 3.95 -16.42
C GLU A 67 7.96 4.24 -17.27
N HIS A 68 7.94 3.74 -18.52
CA HIS A 68 8.91 3.94 -19.60
C HIS A 68 10.03 4.98 -19.30
N SER A 69 11.04 4.45 -18.58
CA SER A 69 12.45 4.85 -18.46
C SER A 69 12.93 6.04 -17.63
N THR A 70 12.13 6.75 -16.81
CA THR A 70 12.74 7.59 -15.74
C THR A 70 11.92 7.78 -14.46
N LYS A 71 10.59 7.71 -14.53
CA LYS A 71 9.75 8.03 -13.38
C LYS A 71 9.39 6.75 -12.62
N GLN A 72 9.91 6.64 -11.40
CA GLN A 72 9.54 5.59 -10.46
C GLN A 72 8.43 6.13 -9.55
N ILE A 73 7.28 5.45 -9.51
CA ILE A 73 6.16 5.79 -8.64
C ILE A 73 6.03 4.71 -7.57
N TYR A 74 6.01 5.13 -6.31
CA TYR A 74 5.83 4.26 -5.15
C TYR A 74 4.57 4.66 -4.41
N SER A 75 3.55 3.81 -4.47
CA SER A 75 2.28 4.01 -3.77
C SER A 75 2.21 3.09 -2.55
N GLN A 76 2.27 3.67 -1.36
CA GLN A 76 2.09 2.90 -0.12
C GLN A 76 0.64 2.43 0.00
N ILE A 77 0.47 1.17 0.37
CA ILE A 77 -0.80 0.55 0.73
C ILE A 77 -0.76 0.37 2.24
N ARG A 78 -1.14 1.42 2.97
CA ARG A 78 -1.06 1.43 4.43
C ARG A 78 -2.20 0.60 4.99
N PRO A 79 -2.08 0.00 6.18
CA PRO A 79 -3.22 -0.64 6.82
C PRO A 79 -4.39 0.34 6.97
N ARG A 80 -5.61 -0.11 6.65
CA ARG A 80 -6.81 0.73 6.78
C ARG A 80 -7.02 1.09 8.27
N PRO A 81 -7.11 2.39 8.62
CA PRO A 81 -7.47 2.77 9.98
C PRO A 81 -8.85 2.25 10.38
N GLN A 82 -8.98 1.77 11.61
CA GLN A 82 -10.27 1.29 12.11
C GLN A 82 -11.36 2.37 11.99
N ASN A 83 -12.55 1.94 11.56
CA ASN A 83 -13.76 2.76 11.43
C ASN A 83 -13.59 4.02 10.56
N CYS A 84 -12.66 4.02 9.60
CA CYS A 84 -12.55 5.12 8.63
C CYS A 84 -13.47 4.88 7.41
N PRO A 85 -14.10 5.93 6.85
CA PRO A 85 -14.82 5.81 5.61
C PRO A 85 -13.86 5.54 4.44
N PHE A 86 -14.37 4.96 3.37
CA PHE A 86 -13.64 4.74 2.11
C PHE A 86 -13.56 6.05 1.32
N GLU A 87 -12.68 6.94 1.75
CA GLU A 87 -12.48 8.26 1.14
C GLU A 87 -11.02 8.45 0.73
N TYR A 88 -10.82 9.19 -0.35
CA TYR A 88 -9.50 9.67 -0.76
C TYR A 88 -9.10 10.92 0.02
N CYS A 89 -7.81 11.06 0.33
CA CYS A 89 -7.23 12.24 0.93
C CYS A 89 -7.56 13.49 0.10
N SER A 90 -8.08 14.53 0.74
CA SER A 90 -8.49 15.78 0.08
C SER A 90 -7.35 16.47 -0.67
N HIS A 91 -6.12 16.41 -0.16
CA HIS A 91 -4.94 16.96 -0.84
C HIS A 91 -4.60 16.16 -2.10
N VAL A 92 -4.61 14.82 -2.02
CA VAL A 92 -4.33 13.94 -3.15
C VAL A 92 -5.35 14.12 -4.26
N ARG A 93 -6.65 14.26 -3.91
CA ARG A 93 -7.72 14.57 -4.87
C ARG A 93 -7.48 15.88 -5.62
N GLN A 94 -6.72 16.82 -5.05
CA GLN A 94 -6.35 18.09 -5.68
C GLN A 94 -5.03 17.99 -6.47
N GLY A 95 -4.46 16.78 -6.62
CA GLY A 95 -3.15 16.57 -7.26
C GLY A 95 -1.96 17.01 -6.40
N LYS A 96 -2.16 17.22 -5.10
CA LYS A 96 -1.10 17.62 -4.15
C LYS A 96 -0.60 16.42 -3.34
N PRO A 97 0.65 16.43 -2.86
CA PRO A 97 1.07 15.46 -1.86
C PRO A 97 0.21 15.58 -0.60
N CYS A 98 0.08 14.49 0.14
CA CYS A 98 -0.59 14.54 1.43
C CYS A 98 0.22 15.40 2.42
N TRP A 99 -0.41 16.43 3.01
CA TRP A 99 0.23 17.32 3.99
C TRP A 99 0.02 16.91 5.45
N HIS A 100 -0.75 15.87 5.71
CA HIS A 100 -0.78 15.27 7.05
C HIS A 100 0.61 14.75 7.41
N LYS A 101 0.95 14.76 8.71
CA LYS A 101 2.15 14.09 9.21
C LYS A 101 2.20 12.65 8.70
N ALA A 102 3.39 12.15 8.38
CA ALA A 102 3.60 10.80 7.90
C ALA A 102 2.87 9.79 8.82
N GLY A 103 2.13 8.85 8.21
CA GLY A 103 1.34 7.86 8.94
C GLY A 103 0.05 8.37 9.61
N ARG A 104 -0.26 9.68 9.58
CA ARG A 104 -1.47 10.24 10.23
C ARG A 104 -2.66 10.45 9.30
N CYS A 105 -2.48 10.35 7.99
CA CYS A 105 -3.59 10.46 7.04
C CYS A 105 -4.53 9.26 7.18
N ARG A 106 -5.82 9.52 7.44
CA ARG A 106 -6.83 8.45 7.63
C ARG A 106 -7.58 8.05 6.35
N SER A 107 -7.31 8.74 5.26
CA SER A 107 -7.93 8.54 3.95
C SER A 107 -6.93 7.91 2.98
N ALA A 108 -7.42 7.22 1.95
CA ALA A 108 -6.58 6.62 0.92
C ALA A 108 -5.81 7.71 0.14
N GLN A 109 -4.54 7.45 -0.13
CA GLN A 109 -3.60 8.33 -0.81
C GLN A 109 -3.31 7.89 -2.24
N SER A 110 -3.85 6.74 -2.68
CA SER A 110 -3.76 6.26 -4.05
C SER A 110 -4.98 5.40 -4.40
N GLU A 111 -5.20 5.17 -5.69
CA GLU A 111 -6.24 4.27 -6.17
C GLU A 111 -5.96 2.82 -5.75
N VAL A 112 -4.70 2.37 -5.87
CA VAL A 112 -4.29 1.02 -5.47
C VAL A 112 -4.52 0.78 -3.97
N GLU A 113 -4.22 1.76 -3.11
CA GLU A 113 -4.51 1.67 -1.68
C GLU A 113 -6.02 1.54 -1.42
N MET A 114 -6.86 2.33 -2.10
CA MET A 114 -8.32 2.25 -1.97
C MET A 114 -8.88 0.90 -2.41
N VAL A 115 -8.38 0.34 -3.51
CA VAL A 115 -8.86 -0.95 -4.01
C VAL A 115 -8.47 -2.08 -3.05
N VAL A 116 -7.22 -2.09 -2.56
CA VAL A 116 -6.79 -3.08 -1.57
C VAL A 116 -7.62 -2.99 -0.29
N TRP A 117 -7.86 -1.78 0.24
CA TRP A 117 -8.69 -1.61 1.44
C TRP A 117 -10.11 -2.15 1.29
N LYS A 118 -10.68 -2.07 0.09
CA LYS A 118 -12.03 -2.60 -0.18
C LYS A 118 -12.00 -4.12 -0.25
N ALA A 119 -11.02 -4.70 -0.93
CA ALA A 119 -10.83 -6.14 -0.99
C ALA A 119 -10.65 -6.75 0.41
N GLU A 120 -9.77 -6.17 1.23
CA GLU A 120 -9.51 -6.63 2.61
C GLU A 120 -10.72 -6.45 3.55
N HIS A 121 -11.67 -5.58 3.22
CA HIS A 121 -12.87 -5.38 4.04
C HIS A 121 -14.01 -6.32 3.68
N SER A 122 -14.04 -6.82 2.44
CA SER A 122 -15.10 -7.68 1.92
C SER A 122 -14.84 -9.17 2.15
N GLY A 123 -13.59 -9.58 2.40
CA GLY A 123 -13.20 -10.97 2.73
C GLY A 123 -13.10 -11.21 4.23
#